data_AF-A0A2Z3GRH7-F1
#
_entry.id   AF-A0A2Z3GRH7-F1
#
_cell.length_a   1.000
_cell.length_b   1.000
_cell.length_c   1.000
_cell.angle_alpha   90.00
_cell.angle_beta   90.00
_cell.angle_gamma   90.00
#
_symmetry.space_group_name_H-M   'P 1'
#
loop_
_entity.id
_entity.type
_entity.pdbx_description
1 polymer ?
#
loop_
_entity_poly.entity_id
_entity_poly.type
_entity_poly.pdbx_seq_one_letter_code
_entity_poly.pdbx_strand_id
1 'polypeptide(L)'
;MQKRHPLLARANYRITATGIGLLAATLSAAAQTNSNPPATRPGAQSSQQGGIGGPPVGQQQQQELQQRQQQIQQSMLPPQMPAGPSSPAPGGQPGGGGSQRTGPPSLGPGGTGMVGEPSGATTPQAQFGSSPSAGGMVGAGQATGAARTLAMAPATLSLGEAIGIGIENNLTTLLATERALEARAMRQQVRSFLLPNLFGTAYQQNRTLNLVAQGLVPSGGQDMSSGMGGSAGGGMAPLIPSFVGPFNTFDARLNFSQTLLNLSALRQYKGIQAAVQVADLTAQLAREQVATFVALAYLIAQRGSLDVRAARADLVLAEALLQLARQQREVGVANGIDVVRAESRVAQQRLRVVQAEASAMQDRLDLERAVGLPQGSATVLTDTLAARPEAIPAVAAALPAAQAARLDARIAEQTIEQRTLERRSRTAARVPIVTAAADYGQSAVTPFKSDHATRTYGVTLSVPIFDGGYIGGRVKAALSEQRQAELQLGNTRGQVEQDVRQALLAWNLSLAQVQSADEQLAIAGRELALATQRFRAGVADNLEVLQAQAGLANARALRVQALAQYGAARLNFAAATGTAQSFRL
;
A
#
# COMPACT_ATOMS: atom_id res chain seq x y z
N MET A 1 37.96 40.73 30.63
CA MET A 1 36.90 39.89 31.22
C MET A 1 35.54 40.30 30.65
N GLN A 2 34.56 39.38 30.68
CA GLN A 2 33.13 39.57 30.36
C GLN A 2 32.75 40.01 28.94
N LYS A 3 31.54 39.62 28.51
CA LYS A 3 30.98 39.79 27.16
C LYS A 3 29.95 40.92 27.13
N ARG A 4 29.73 41.53 25.96
CA ARG A 4 28.50 42.27 25.63
C ARG A 4 27.74 41.53 24.51
N HIS A 5 26.41 41.51 24.61
CA HIS A 5 25.49 41.02 23.58
C HIS A 5 24.41 42.08 23.32
N PRO A 6 23.97 42.26 22.07
CA PRO A 6 22.67 42.88 21.77
C PRO A 6 21.75 42.00 20.92
N LEU A 7 20.52 41.81 21.44
CA LEU A 7 19.23 41.94 20.75
C LEU A 7 19.02 41.37 19.32
N LEU A 8 18.14 40.37 19.23
CA LEU A 8 17.17 40.18 18.14
C LEU A 8 15.79 40.00 18.79
N ALA A 9 14.85 40.94 18.61
CA ALA A 9 13.94 41.07 17.46
C ALA A 9 12.77 40.07 17.50
N ARG A 10 11.57 40.56 17.88
CA ARG A 10 10.27 39.92 17.66
C ARG A 10 9.38 40.87 16.86
N ALA A 11 8.82 40.40 15.76
CA ALA A 11 7.85 41.17 14.97
C ALA A 11 6.44 41.05 15.57
N ASN A 12 5.71 42.16 15.62
CA ASN A 12 4.28 42.18 15.95
C ASN A 12 3.47 42.25 14.65
N TYR A 13 2.43 41.42 14.52
CA TYR A 13 1.35 41.67 13.57
C TYR A 13 0.10 42.11 14.33
N ARG A 14 -0.42 43.29 13.99
CA ARG A 14 -1.73 43.77 14.41
C ARG A 14 -2.75 43.39 13.35
N ILE A 15 -3.95 43.00 13.77
CA ILE A 15 -5.16 43.04 12.93
C ILE A 15 -6.19 43.88 13.68
N THR A 16 -6.70 44.91 13.02
CA THR A 16 -7.72 45.82 13.54
C THR A 16 -9.09 45.45 12.99
N ALA A 17 -10.14 45.57 13.80
CA ALA A 17 -11.52 45.28 13.41
C ALA A 17 -12.38 46.55 13.45
N THR A 18 -13.12 46.82 12.37
CA THR A 18 -14.12 47.89 12.27
C THR A 18 -15.20 47.49 11.25
N GLY A 19 -16.48 47.74 11.56
CA GLY A 19 -17.59 47.62 10.58
C GLY A 19 -18.77 46.80 11.09
N ILE A 20 -19.92 47.45 11.33
CA ILE A 20 -21.21 46.85 11.69
C ILE A 20 -22.29 47.47 10.80
N GLY A 21 -23.23 46.66 10.28
CA GLY A 21 -24.36 47.14 9.48
C GLY A 21 -25.43 46.08 9.23
N LEU A 22 -26.68 46.46 9.52
CA LEU A 22 -27.98 45.77 9.34
C LEU A 22 -28.19 45.10 7.95
N LEU A 23 -29.15 44.19 7.70
CA LEU A 23 -30.52 44.01 8.26
C LEU A 23 -30.98 42.51 8.18
N ALA A 24 -32.27 42.19 8.41
CA ALA A 24 -32.76 40.84 8.76
C ALA A 24 -33.97 40.30 7.95
N ALA A 25 -34.21 38.98 7.96
CA ALA A 25 -35.50 38.33 7.63
C ALA A 25 -35.66 36.87 8.16
N THR A 26 -36.73 36.62 8.92
CA THR A 26 -37.64 35.40 9.00
C THR A 26 -37.09 33.97 8.79
N LEU A 27 -37.16 33.05 9.78
CA LEU A 27 -38.27 32.09 10.15
C LEU A 27 -38.39 30.82 9.23
N SER A 28 -38.78 29.60 9.66
CA SER A 28 -39.09 29.01 11.00
C SER A 28 -39.24 27.45 10.95
N ALA A 29 -39.55 26.82 12.11
CA ALA A 29 -40.17 25.47 12.32
C ALA A 29 -39.33 24.19 12.11
N ALA A 30 -39.50 23.07 12.86
CA ALA A 30 -40.33 22.77 14.06
C ALA A 30 -39.83 21.54 14.89
N ALA A 31 -40.42 21.33 16.07
CA ALA A 31 -40.25 20.20 17.03
C ALA A 31 -40.98 18.90 16.58
N GLN A 32 -40.72 17.64 16.99
CA GLN A 32 -40.38 16.92 18.25
C GLN A 32 -41.61 16.24 18.94
N THR A 33 -41.39 15.17 19.74
CA THR A 33 -42.37 14.27 20.44
C THR A 33 -43.06 13.21 19.56
N ASN A 34 -43.65 12.09 20.04
CA ASN A 34 -44.10 11.68 21.40
C ASN A 34 -43.92 10.15 21.67
N SER A 35 -44.35 9.59 22.82
CA SER A 35 -43.99 8.23 23.30
C SER A 35 -45.03 7.42 24.12
N ASN A 36 -44.95 6.08 23.98
CA ASN A 36 -45.32 4.96 24.89
C ASN A 36 -46.72 4.24 24.86
N PRO A 37 -46.78 2.93 25.26
CA PRO A 37 -47.93 1.99 25.09
C PRO A 37 -48.51 1.45 26.45
N PRO A 38 -49.36 0.39 26.52
CA PRO A 38 -48.84 -1.01 26.69
C PRO A 38 -49.76 -2.23 26.33
N ALA A 39 -49.20 -3.45 26.46
CA ALA A 39 -49.85 -4.78 26.65
C ALA A 39 -50.62 -5.41 25.44
N THR A 40 -50.91 -6.73 25.34
CA THR A 40 -50.88 -7.92 26.23
C THR A 40 -50.30 -9.22 25.55
N ARG A 41 -50.29 -10.37 26.26
CA ARG A 41 -49.97 -11.77 25.84
C ARG A 41 -51.15 -12.69 26.31
N PRO A 42 -51.40 -13.95 25.85
CA PRO A 42 -50.48 -15.12 25.99
C PRO A 42 -50.62 -16.32 24.97
N GLY A 43 -49.74 -17.34 25.10
CA GLY A 43 -49.93 -18.74 24.64
C GLY A 43 -49.67 -19.08 23.15
N ALA A 44 -49.50 -20.34 22.71
CA ALA A 44 -49.07 -21.59 23.39
C ALA A 44 -48.68 -22.71 22.37
N GLN A 45 -47.88 -23.70 22.82
CA GLN A 45 -47.72 -25.09 22.31
C GLN A 45 -47.35 -25.42 20.83
N SER A 46 -46.07 -25.79 20.67
CA SER A 46 -45.47 -26.90 19.88
C SER A 46 -46.31 -27.89 19.03
N SER A 47 -45.83 -28.19 17.81
CA SER A 47 -45.71 -29.58 17.29
C SER A 47 -44.70 -29.78 16.13
N GLN A 48 -43.98 -30.92 16.22
CA GLN A 48 -43.33 -31.81 15.23
C GLN A 48 -42.89 -31.39 13.80
N GLN A 49 -41.62 -31.72 13.51
CA GLN A 49 -41.07 -32.50 12.36
C GLN A 49 -41.41 -32.16 10.89
N GLY A 50 -40.36 -31.97 10.08
CA GLY A 50 -40.35 -31.96 8.61
C GLY A 50 -39.03 -31.40 8.09
N GLY A 51 -38.46 -31.94 7.02
CA GLY A 51 -37.12 -31.52 6.53
C GLY A 51 -36.99 -31.45 5.01
N ILE A 52 -35.75 -31.18 4.56
CA ILE A 52 -35.25 -31.15 3.17
C ILE A 52 -35.50 -29.84 2.38
N GLY A 53 -34.41 -29.10 2.13
CA GLY A 53 -34.05 -28.55 0.81
C GLY A 53 -34.69 -27.25 0.31
N GLY A 54 -33.92 -26.16 0.28
CA GLY A 54 -34.23 -24.94 -0.49
C GLY A 54 -32.99 -24.03 -0.69
N PRO A 55 -32.80 -23.39 -1.86
CA PRO A 55 -31.61 -22.57 -2.18
C PRO A 55 -31.67 -21.14 -1.60
N PRO A 56 -30.53 -20.42 -1.50
CA PRO A 56 -30.45 -19.15 -0.79
C PRO A 56 -31.00 -17.93 -1.55
N VAL A 57 -31.76 -17.09 -0.86
CA VAL A 57 -32.49 -15.90 -1.37
C VAL A 57 -31.56 -14.68 -1.65
N GLY A 58 -30.32 -14.90 -2.06
CA GLY A 58 -29.30 -13.85 -2.16
C GLY A 58 -29.30 -13.02 -3.45
N GLN A 59 -29.64 -13.63 -4.60
CA GLN A 59 -29.36 -13.02 -5.91
C GLN A 59 -30.50 -12.14 -6.46
N GLN A 60 -31.77 -12.52 -6.28
CA GLN A 60 -32.90 -11.73 -6.78
C GLN A 60 -32.93 -10.32 -6.20
N GLN A 61 -32.69 -10.20 -4.88
CA GLN A 61 -32.68 -8.91 -4.18
C GLN A 61 -31.51 -7.99 -4.62
N GLN A 62 -30.41 -8.54 -5.14
CA GLN A 62 -29.34 -7.75 -5.75
C GLN A 62 -29.69 -7.29 -7.18
N GLN A 63 -30.37 -8.11 -7.97
CA GLN A 63 -30.83 -7.73 -9.31
C GLN A 63 -31.88 -6.61 -9.26
N GLU A 64 -32.81 -6.68 -8.31
CA GLU A 64 -33.84 -5.63 -8.10
C GLU A 64 -33.21 -4.28 -7.69
N LEU A 65 -32.17 -4.30 -6.84
CA LEU A 65 -31.40 -3.10 -6.47
C LEU A 65 -30.55 -2.53 -7.61
N GLN A 66 -30.13 -3.34 -8.59
CA GLN A 66 -29.45 -2.86 -9.80
C GLN A 66 -30.43 -2.23 -10.79
N GLN A 67 -31.59 -2.85 -11.02
CA GLN A 67 -32.64 -2.29 -11.88
C GLN A 67 -33.16 -0.94 -11.36
N ARG A 68 -33.37 -0.82 -10.03
CA ARG A 68 -33.74 0.47 -9.41
C ARG A 68 -32.70 1.57 -9.64
N GLN A 69 -31.41 1.25 -9.59
CA GLN A 69 -30.35 2.23 -9.84
C GLN A 69 -30.31 2.69 -11.31
N GLN A 70 -30.55 1.78 -12.26
CA GLN A 70 -30.65 2.13 -13.68
C GLN A 70 -31.86 3.03 -13.98
N GLN A 71 -33.02 2.78 -13.35
CA GLN A 71 -34.18 3.66 -13.47
C GLN A 71 -33.94 5.07 -12.92
N ILE A 72 -33.21 5.19 -11.80
CA ILE A 72 -32.86 6.50 -11.19
C ILE A 72 -31.88 7.31 -12.05
N GLN A 73 -31.04 6.66 -12.87
CA GLN A 73 -30.15 7.35 -13.81
C GLN A 73 -30.87 7.87 -15.05
N GLN A 74 -31.97 7.23 -15.49
CA GLN A 74 -32.75 7.68 -16.66
C GLN A 74 -33.65 8.90 -16.37
N SER A 75 -33.91 9.23 -15.10
CA SER A 75 -34.79 10.34 -14.69
C SER A 75 -34.07 11.68 -14.44
N MET A 76 -32.79 11.83 -14.82
CA MET A 76 -31.97 13.04 -14.56
C MET A 76 -31.49 13.78 -15.82
N LEU A 77 -32.27 13.82 -16.91
CA LEU A 77 -32.04 14.73 -18.03
C LEU A 77 -33.03 15.92 -18.01
N PRO A 78 -32.58 17.16 -18.27
CA PRO A 78 -33.45 18.34 -18.28
C PRO A 78 -34.31 18.44 -19.57
N PRO A 79 -35.48 19.08 -19.51
CA PRO A 79 -36.43 19.14 -20.64
C PRO A 79 -36.07 20.21 -21.68
N GLN A 80 -36.53 20.01 -22.92
CA GLN A 80 -36.63 21.05 -23.95
C GLN A 80 -38.08 21.15 -24.45
N MET A 81 -38.51 22.35 -24.86
CA MET A 81 -39.87 22.64 -25.34
C MET A 81 -39.95 22.62 -26.89
N PRO A 82 -41.15 22.41 -27.48
CA PRO A 82 -41.30 22.12 -28.91
C PRO A 82 -41.50 23.37 -29.79
N ALA A 83 -41.30 23.19 -31.10
CA ALA A 83 -41.74 24.10 -32.17
C ALA A 83 -42.45 23.31 -33.29
N GLY A 84 -43.30 23.98 -34.08
CA GLY A 84 -44.22 23.36 -35.05
C GLY A 84 -43.62 23.02 -36.44
N PRO A 85 -44.43 22.42 -37.33
CA PRO A 85 -43.97 21.80 -38.58
C PRO A 85 -44.03 22.70 -39.83
N SER A 86 -43.30 22.30 -40.89
CA SER A 86 -43.41 22.85 -42.25
C SER A 86 -43.22 21.77 -43.33
N SER A 87 -43.90 21.93 -44.47
CA SER A 87 -44.07 20.91 -45.53
C SER A 87 -42.82 20.64 -46.40
N PRO A 88 -42.72 19.47 -47.07
CA PRO A 88 -41.72 19.19 -48.10
C PRO A 88 -42.08 19.78 -49.48
N ALA A 89 -41.09 19.83 -50.38
CA ALA A 89 -41.14 20.44 -51.71
C ALA A 89 -41.21 19.37 -52.85
N PRO A 90 -41.40 19.73 -54.14
CA PRO A 90 -41.76 18.79 -55.21
C PRO A 90 -40.55 18.05 -55.83
N GLY A 91 -40.83 17.02 -56.65
CA GLY A 91 -39.83 16.11 -57.21
C GLY A 91 -39.45 16.35 -58.68
N GLY A 92 -38.46 15.58 -59.15
CA GLY A 92 -37.97 15.52 -60.52
C GLY A 92 -37.13 14.25 -60.77
N GLN A 93 -37.21 13.68 -61.97
CA GLN A 93 -36.60 12.42 -62.42
C GLN A 93 -35.29 12.66 -63.22
N PRO A 94 -34.54 11.63 -63.66
CA PRO A 94 -34.26 10.31 -63.07
C PRO A 94 -32.76 9.88 -63.18
N GLY A 95 -32.40 8.71 -62.64
CA GLY A 95 -31.15 8.01 -62.96
C GLY A 95 -31.13 6.58 -62.36
N GLY A 96 -30.80 5.56 -63.17
CA GLY A 96 -30.80 4.15 -62.73
C GLY A 96 -29.60 3.78 -61.83
N GLY A 97 -29.50 2.56 -61.29
CA GLY A 97 -30.38 1.40 -61.42
C GLY A 97 -29.59 0.09 -61.19
N GLY A 98 -30.17 -0.90 -60.51
CA GLY A 98 -29.50 -2.15 -60.16
C GLY A 98 -30.16 -2.80 -58.94
N SER A 99 -30.38 -4.12 -58.97
CA SER A 99 -31.38 -4.78 -58.11
C SER A 99 -30.85 -6.05 -57.44
N GLN A 100 -31.58 -6.48 -56.40
CA GLN A 100 -31.57 -7.82 -55.78
C GLN A 100 -30.34 -8.19 -54.94
N ARG A 101 -30.37 -9.30 -54.15
CA ARG A 101 -31.28 -9.72 -53.06
C ARG A 101 -30.75 -11.04 -52.48
N THR A 102 -30.52 -11.09 -51.18
CA THR A 102 -30.79 -12.24 -50.27
C THR A 102 -30.62 -13.71 -50.74
N GLY A 103 -29.71 -14.45 -50.09
CA GLY A 103 -30.02 -15.79 -49.55
C GLY A 103 -29.39 -17.03 -50.23
N PRO A 104 -28.72 -17.93 -49.46
CA PRO A 104 -28.29 -19.26 -49.93
C PRO A 104 -29.35 -20.35 -49.67
N PRO A 105 -29.19 -21.54 -50.28
CA PRO A 105 -29.02 -22.75 -49.44
C PRO A 105 -27.99 -23.76 -49.99
N SER A 106 -27.84 -24.89 -49.31
CA SER A 106 -26.81 -25.94 -49.49
C SER A 106 -27.35 -27.27 -50.03
N LEU A 107 -26.47 -28.12 -50.61
CA LEU A 107 -26.28 -29.57 -50.32
C LEU A 107 -25.24 -30.20 -51.29
N GLY A 108 -24.65 -31.36 -50.91
CA GLY A 108 -23.65 -32.13 -51.69
C GLY A 108 -24.23 -33.40 -52.36
N PRO A 109 -23.50 -34.54 -52.51
CA PRO A 109 -22.13 -34.85 -52.04
C PRO A 109 -21.23 -35.68 -53.03
N GLY A 110 -20.01 -36.05 -52.58
CA GLY A 110 -19.13 -37.07 -53.19
C GLY A 110 -17.79 -36.54 -53.74
N GLY A 111 -16.66 -37.27 -53.72
CA GLY A 111 -16.37 -38.58 -53.11
C GLY A 111 -14.93 -39.08 -53.43
N THR A 112 -14.41 -40.03 -52.63
CA THR A 112 -13.13 -40.79 -52.79
C THR A 112 -11.78 -40.04 -52.74
N GLY A 113 -10.78 -40.64 -52.05
CA GLY A 113 -9.37 -40.20 -51.98
C GLY A 113 -8.63 -40.87 -50.82
N MET A 114 -7.53 -41.61 -51.06
CA MET A 114 -6.93 -42.57 -50.11
C MET A 114 -5.52 -42.19 -49.61
N VAL A 115 -5.27 -42.48 -48.32
CA VAL A 115 -4.00 -42.94 -47.70
C VAL A 115 -2.74 -42.04 -47.73
N GLY A 116 -2.07 -41.92 -46.57
CA GLY A 116 -0.66 -41.48 -46.46
C GLY A 116 -0.25 -40.94 -45.08
N GLU A 117 0.54 -41.71 -44.32
CA GLU A 117 1.18 -41.29 -43.05
C GLU A 117 2.65 -40.80 -43.30
N PRO A 118 3.54 -40.66 -42.29
CA PRO A 118 3.55 -39.52 -41.37
C PRO A 118 4.92 -38.79 -41.31
N SER A 119 4.93 -37.52 -40.89
CA SER A 119 6.11 -36.80 -40.33
C SER A 119 5.68 -35.46 -39.71
N GLY A 120 6.38 -34.87 -38.75
CA GLY A 120 7.68 -35.24 -38.18
C GLY A 120 8.69 -34.09 -38.18
N ALA A 121 8.37 -32.95 -37.57
CA ALA A 121 9.22 -31.75 -37.60
C ALA A 121 9.22 -30.98 -36.27
N THR A 122 9.98 -31.47 -35.29
CA THR A 122 10.15 -30.82 -33.98
C THR A 122 10.88 -29.49 -34.11
N THR A 123 10.19 -28.37 -33.87
CA THR A 123 10.84 -27.05 -33.74
C THR A 123 10.75 -26.56 -32.30
N PRO A 124 11.83 -26.65 -31.49
CA PRO A 124 11.83 -26.09 -30.15
C PRO A 124 11.93 -24.55 -30.22
N GLN A 125 10.79 -23.88 -30.34
CA GLN A 125 10.72 -22.44 -30.08
C GLN A 125 11.01 -22.21 -28.59
N ALA A 126 12.19 -21.64 -28.31
CA ALA A 126 12.56 -21.17 -26.98
C ALA A 126 11.76 -19.91 -26.62
N GLN A 127 10.46 -20.07 -26.38
CA GLN A 127 9.66 -19.09 -25.67
C GLN A 127 10.24 -18.98 -24.26
N PHE A 128 10.96 -17.89 -23.99
CA PHE A 128 11.22 -17.49 -22.61
C PHE A 128 9.86 -17.25 -21.95
N GLY A 129 9.55 -18.11 -20.99
CA GLY A 129 8.33 -17.96 -20.19
C GLY A 129 8.29 -16.59 -19.52
N SER A 130 7.09 -16.18 -19.15
CA SER A 130 6.84 -15.03 -18.26
C SER A 130 7.89 -14.92 -17.16
N SER A 131 8.30 -13.69 -16.86
CA SER A 131 9.26 -13.31 -15.82
C SER A 131 9.23 -14.26 -14.62
N PRO A 132 10.39 -14.75 -14.13
CA PRO A 132 10.42 -15.63 -12.96
C PRO A 132 9.72 -14.89 -11.81
N SER A 133 8.54 -15.38 -11.43
CA SER A 133 7.81 -14.84 -10.30
C SER A 133 8.69 -15.02 -9.06
N ALA A 134 8.79 -13.98 -8.24
CA ALA A 134 9.49 -14.03 -6.95
C ALA A 134 8.66 -14.85 -5.95
N GLY A 135 8.50 -16.14 -6.24
CA GLY A 135 7.71 -17.10 -5.47
C GLY A 135 8.41 -17.45 -4.16
N GLY A 136 8.32 -16.54 -3.19
CA GLY A 136 8.97 -16.74 -1.89
C GLY A 136 9.46 -15.47 -1.18
N MET A 137 9.02 -14.25 -1.52
CA MET A 137 9.09 -13.11 -0.59
C MET A 137 8.25 -11.91 -1.03
N VAL A 138 7.94 -11.01 -0.08
CA VAL A 138 7.19 -9.75 -0.22
C VAL A 138 5.75 -9.87 -0.72
N GLY A 139 4.79 -9.80 0.23
CA GLY A 139 3.38 -9.57 -0.09
C GLY A 139 3.07 -8.08 -0.29
N ALA A 140 2.21 -7.76 -1.26
CA ALA A 140 1.44 -6.51 -1.37
C ALA A 140 2.22 -5.18 -1.22
N GLY A 141 3.38 -5.07 -1.87
CA GLY A 141 4.10 -3.81 -1.99
C GLY A 141 5.05 -3.80 -3.18
N GLN A 142 4.58 -3.37 -4.35
CA GLN A 142 5.50 -2.97 -5.42
C GLN A 142 6.37 -1.84 -4.90
N ALA A 143 7.68 -2.08 -4.79
CA ALA A 143 8.63 -1.05 -4.37
C ALA A 143 8.53 0.11 -5.36
N THR A 144 7.93 1.21 -4.89
CA THR A 144 7.65 2.36 -5.75
C THR A 144 8.94 3.10 -6.03
N GLY A 145 9.02 3.77 -7.17
CA GLY A 145 10.16 4.63 -7.50
C GLY A 145 10.38 5.73 -6.45
N ALA A 146 11.53 6.37 -6.50
CA ALA A 146 11.86 7.46 -5.60
C ALA A 146 10.85 8.59 -5.66
N ALA A 147 10.44 9.08 -4.48
CA ALA A 147 9.55 10.23 -4.33
C ALA A 147 10.31 11.56 -4.36
N ARG A 148 11.62 11.50 -4.14
CA ARG A 148 12.56 12.61 -4.21
C ARG A 148 13.62 12.28 -5.26
N THR A 149 14.02 13.28 -6.03
CA THR A 149 15.16 13.17 -6.96
C THR A 149 16.28 14.08 -6.48
N LEU A 150 17.52 13.61 -6.59
CA LEU A 150 18.69 14.46 -6.38
C LEU A 150 18.76 15.54 -7.47
N ALA A 151 19.14 16.76 -7.08
CA ALA A 151 19.28 17.87 -8.02
C ALA A 151 20.44 17.68 -9.03
N MET A 152 21.43 16.85 -8.68
CA MET A 152 22.53 16.43 -9.54
C MET A 152 22.89 14.98 -9.22
N ALA A 153 23.11 14.16 -10.25
CA ALA A 153 23.60 12.79 -10.07
C ALA A 153 25.11 12.78 -9.77
N PRO A 154 25.62 11.80 -9.00
CA PRO A 154 27.06 11.62 -8.83
C PRO A 154 27.70 11.13 -10.15
N ALA A 155 28.96 11.49 -10.40
CA ALA A 155 29.67 11.06 -11.61
C ALA A 155 29.91 9.53 -11.65
N THR A 156 30.06 8.93 -10.48
CA THR A 156 30.24 7.49 -10.25
C THR A 156 29.24 6.99 -9.21
N LEU A 157 28.81 5.74 -9.32
CA LEU A 157 27.90 5.13 -8.35
C LEU A 157 28.31 3.68 -8.09
N SER A 158 28.66 3.40 -6.83
CA SER A 158 28.74 2.03 -6.32
C SER A 158 27.38 1.54 -5.82
N LEU A 159 27.25 0.22 -5.69
CA LEU A 159 26.10 -0.46 -5.09
C LEU A 159 25.80 0.06 -3.67
N GLY A 160 26.85 0.37 -2.89
CA GLY A 160 26.70 0.89 -1.54
C GLY A 160 26.11 2.29 -1.49
N GLU A 161 26.51 3.16 -2.42
CA GLU A 161 25.96 4.52 -2.56
C GLU A 161 24.54 4.48 -3.14
N ALA A 162 24.29 3.60 -4.12
CA ALA A 162 22.95 3.38 -4.68
C ALA A 162 21.95 2.98 -3.59
N ILE A 163 22.30 1.98 -2.76
CA ILE A 163 21.49 1.55 -1.60
C ILE A 163 21.26 2.72 -0.63
N GLY A 164 22.31 3.47 -0.27
CA GLY A 164 22.21 4.61 0.65
C GLY A 164 21.26 5.71 0.15
N ILE A 165 21.50 6.21 -1.06
CA ILE A 165 20.69 7.25 -1.70
C ILE A 165 19.24 6.76 -1.89
N GLY A 166 19.06 5.52 -2.34
CA GLY A 166 17.75 4.91 -2.51
C GLY A 166 16.95 4.84 -1.21
N ILE A 167 17.56 4.42 -0.11
CA ILE A 167 16.89 4.35 1.21
C ILE A 167 16.39 5.73 1.68
N GLU A 168 17.09 6.81 1.36
CA GLU A 168 16.71 8.18 1.77
C GLU A 168 15.65 8.83 0.87
N ASN A 169 15.53 8.38 -0.39
CA ASN A 169 14.67 9.01 -1.41
C ASN A 169 13.47 8.16 -1.86
N ASN A 170 13.44 6.86 -1.53
CA ASN A 170 12.36 5.95 -1.93
C ASN A 170 11.01 6.31 -1.27
N LEU A 171 9.91 6.23 -2.04
CA LEU A 171 8.57 6.50 -1.52
C LEU A 171 8.21 5.56 -0.34
N THR A 172 8.65 4.30 -0.40
CA THR A 172 8.34 3.26 0.60
C THR A 172 8.94 3.58 1.96
N THR A 173 10.21 4.00 2.02
CA THR A 173 10.90 4.36 3.28
C THR A 173 10.39 5.67 3.87
N LEU A 174 10.10 6.66 3.02
CA LEU A 174 9.50 7.93 3.45
C LEU A 174 8.10 7.70 4.04
N LEU A 175 7.20 6.98 3.35
CA LEU A 175 5.86 6.67 3.88
C LEU A 175 5.90 5.79 5.15
N ALA A 176 6.88 4.90 5.29
CA ALA A 176 7.05 4.12 6.52
C ALA A 176 7.57 4.99 7.69
N THR A 177 8.40 5.99 7.40
CA THR A 177 8.87 6.98 8.39
C THR A 177 7.73 7.87 8.87
N GLU A 178 6.87 8.36 7.98
CA GLU A 178 5.68 9.14 8.36
C GLU A 178 4.69 8.33 9.21
N ARG A 179 4.46 7.04 8.89
CA ARG A 179 3.64 6.15 9.76
C ARG A 179 4.24 5.93 11.15
N ALA A 180 5.57 5.91 11.27
CA ALA A 180 6.22 5.87 12.58
C ALA A 180 6.05 7.19 13.35
N LEU A 181 6.07 8.34 12.67
CA LEU A 181 5.73 9.64 13.27
C LEU A 181 4.26 9.70 13.71
N GLU A 182 3.33 9.20 12.89
CA GLU A 182 1.91 9.09 13.20
C GLU A 182 1.68 8.24 14.46
N ALA A 183 2.29 7.05 14.56
CA ALA A 183 2.21 6.21 15.76
C ALA A 183 2.75 6.92 17.02
N ARG A 184 3.85 7.68 16.89
CA ARG A 184 4.40 8.49 17.99
C ARG A 184 3.48 9.64 18.39
N ALA A 185 2.70 10.20 17.47
CA ALA A 185 1.64 11.19 17.74
C ALA A 185 0.41 10.55 18.40
N MET A 186 -0.04 9.37 17.95
CA MET A 186 -1.10 8.60 18.63
C MET A 186 -0.74 8.28 20.08
N ARG A 187 0.54 7.99 20.37
CA ARG A 187 1.05 7.84 21.75
C ARG A 187 0.88 9.12 22.58
N GLN A 188 1.03 10.30 21.99
CA GLN A 188 0.78 11.58 22.66
C GLN A 188 -0.73 11.84 22.85
N GLN A 189 -1.56 11.51 21.87
CA GLN A 189 -3.01 11.58 21.98
C GLN A 189 -3.55 10.65 23.08
N VAL A 190 -3.07 9.39 23.16
CA VAL A 190 -3.50 8.45 24.21
C VAL A 190 -2.95 8.84 25.59
N ARG A 191 -1.80 9.54 25.65
CA ARG A 191 -1.29 10.14 26.90
C ARG A 191 -2.19 11.27 27.42
N SER A 192 -2.88 12.03 26.58
CA SER A 192 -3.68 13.17 27.06
C SER A 192 -4.87 12.75 27.94
N PHE A 193 -5.45 11.57 27.72
CA PHE A 193 -6.49 10.98 28.59
C PHE A 193 -6.01 10.63 30.02
N LEU A 194 -4.69 10.63 30.26
CA LEU A 194 -4.07 10.44 31.58
C LEU A 194 -3.61 11.76 32.22
N LEU A 195 -3.72 12.88 31.51
CA LEU A 195 -3.34 14.23 31.93
C LEU A 195 -4.59 15.05 32.27
N PRO A 196 -4.46 16.19 32.98
CA PRO A 196 -5.60 17.04 33.25
C PRO A 196 -6.02 17.75 31.96
N ASN A 197 -7.33 17.74 31.68
CA ASN A 197 -7.93 18.56 30.65
C ASN A 197 -8.51 19.83 31.29
N LEU A 198 -8.28 20.98 30.66
CA LEU A 198 -8.83 22.28 31.05
C LEU A 198 -9.40 22.96 29.80
N PHE A 199 -10.72 23.17 29.77
CA PHE A 199 -11.40 23.78 28.62
C PHE A 199 -12.41 24.83 29.04
N GLY A 200 -12.41 25.96 28.35
CA GLY A 200 -13.40 27.03 28.51
C GLY A 200 -14.65 26.78 27.69
N THR A 201 -15.82 26.98 28.28
CA THR A 201 -17.12 27.02 27.59
C THR A 201 -17.80 28.33 27.91
N ALA A 202 -18.18 29.08 26.88
CA ALA A 202 -19.01 30.28 27.02
C ALA A 202 -20.17 30.19 26.03
N TYR A 203 -21.40 30.44 26.49
CA TYR A 203 -22.57 30.55 25.64
C TYR A 203 -23.49 31.67 26.10
N GLN A 204 -24.24 32.24 25.15
CA GLN A 204 -25.41 33.06 25.40
C GLN A 204 -26.59 32.44 24.67
N GLN A 205 -27.72 32.34 25.35
CA GLN A 205 -28.95 31.77 24.82
C GLN A 205 -30.15 32.52 25.41
N ASN A 206 -31.13 32.83 24.57
CA ASN A 206 -32.45 33.24 25.04
C ASN A 206 -33.28 31.97 25.24
N ARG A 207 -33.84 31.78 26.44
CA ARG A 207 -34.65 30.61 26.80
C ARG A 207 -36.01 31.00 27.31
N THR A 208 -36.93 30.06 27.15
CA THR A 208 -38.27 30.11 27.69
C THR A 208 -38.57 28.75 28.31
N LEU A 209 -38.97 28.72 29.57
CA LEU A 209 -39.27 27.50 30.32
C LEU A 209 -40.77 27.38 30.53
N ASN A 210 -41.33 26.23 30.17
CA ASN A 210 -42.65 25.81 30.61
C ASN A 210 -42.48 25.10 31.96
N LEU A 211 -42.88 25.74 33.06
CA LEU A 211 -42.68 25.21 34.41
C LEU A 211 -43.65 24.05 34.72
N VAL A 212 -44.84 24.06 34.11
CA VAL A 212 -45.81 22.95 34.20
C VAL A 212 -45.20 21.67 33.60
N ALA A 213 -44.51 21.77 32.47
CA ALA A 213 -43.78 20.66 31.84
C ALA A 213 -42.55 20.19 32.63
N GLN A 214 -42.13 20.93 33.66
CA GLN A 214 -41.05 20.56 34.59
C GLN A 214 -41.59 20.06 35.95
N GLY A 215 -42.90 19.81 36.07
CA GLY A 215 -43.55 19.33 37.30
C GLY A 215 -43.89 20.42 38.31
N LEU A 216 -43.54 21.68 38.04
CA LEU A 216 -43.93 22.85 38.84
C LEU A 216 -45.32 23.32 38.41
N VAL A 217 -46.34 22.53 38.77
CA VAL A 217 -47.74 22.96 38.70
C VAL A 217 -48.01 24.06 39.75
N PRO A 218 -48.78 25.12 39.43
CA PRO A 218 -49.18 26.11 40.42
C PRO A 218 -50.13 25.45 41.43
N SER A 219 -49.81 25.49 42.72
CA SER A 219 -50.61 24.85 43.79
C SER A 219 -51.90 25.60 44.16
N GLY A 220 -52.47 26.33 43.20
CA GLY A 220 -53.86 26.81 43.19
C GLY A 220 -54.75 26.09 42.17
N GLY A 221 -54.19 25.20 41.35
CA GLY A 221 -54.92 24.36 40.39
C GLY A 221 -55.68 23.21 41.07
N GLN A 222 -56.61 23.53 41.97
CA GLN A 222 -57.62 22.56 42.40
C GLN A 222 -58.54 22.24 41.22
N ASP A 223 -58.81 20.96 41.01
CA ASP A 223 -59.95 20.53 40.20
C ASP A 223 -61.24 20.91 40.96
N MET A 224 -61.85 22.03 40.57
CA MET A 224 -63.08 22.56 41.17
C MET A 224 -64.35 21.77 40.78
N SER A 225 -64.23 20.53 40.27
CA SER A 225 -65.37 19.63 40.08
C SER A 225 -65.77 18.83 41.33
N SER A 226 -65.05 18.96 42.46
CA SER A 226 -65.39 18.26 43.71
C SER A 226 -65.20 19.10 44.98
N GLY A 227 -66.12 18.95 45.95
CA GLY A 227 -65.96 19.44 47.33
C GLY A 227 -66.53 20.84 47.62
N MET A 228 -67.84 20.95 47.84
CA MET A 228 -68.46 22.21 48.31
C MET A 228 -68.37 22.36 49.83
N GLY A 229 -67.49 23.24 50.32
CA GLY A 229 -67.48 23.75 51.70
C GLY A 229 -66.12 23.67 52.43
N GLY A 230 -65.90 24.54 53.42
CA GLY A 230 -64.78 24.40 54.39
C GLY A 230 -63.77 25.56 54.47
N SER A 231 -64.23 26.70 55.02
CA SER A 231 -63.48 27.92 55.34
C SER A 231 -62.04 27.79 55.90
N ALA A 232 -61.18 28.75 55.52
CA ALA A 232 -60.10 29.35 56.30
C ALA A 232 -58.99 28.46 56.92
N GLY A 233 -57.99 28.11 56.12
CA GLY A 233 -56.61 27.84 56.57
C GLY A 233 -55.65 28.84 55.94
N GLY A 234 -55.02 29.71 56.75
CA GLY A 234 -54.22 30.83 56.23
C GLY A 234 -52.84 30.41 55.70
N GLY A 235 -52.72 30.22 54.38
CA GLY A 235 -51.45 29.98 53.70
C GLY A 235 -51.44 30.53 52.27
N MET A 236 -50.65 31.57 52.01
CA MET A 236 -50.46 32.13 50.66
C MET A 236 -49.59 31.18 49.83
N ALA A 237 -50.23 30.22 49.16
CA ALA A 237 -49.56 29.38 48.16
C ALA A 237 -49.00 30.27 47.03
N PRO A 238 -47.69 30.20 46.72
CA PRO A 238 -47.07 31.11 45.76
C PRO A 238 -47.63 30.87 44.35
N LEU A 239 -48.05 31.95 43.69
CA LEU A 239 -48.59 31.90 42.33
C LEU A 239 -47.45 31.71 41.31
N ILE A 240 -47.02 30.46 41.12
CA ILE A 240 -45.98 30.11 40.15
C ILE A 240 -46.54 30.33 38.72
N PRO A 241 -45.92 31.19 37.88
CA PRO A 241 -46.35 31.35 36.49
C PRO A 241 -46.04 30.08 35.69
N SER A 242 -47.00 29.61 34.88
CA SER A 242 -46.87 28.39 34.07
C SER A 242 -45.78 28.47 32.99
N PHE A 243 -45.43 29.68 32.57
CA PHE A 243 -44.51 29.98 31.47
C PHE A 243 -43.58 31.12 31.89
N VAL A 244 -42.26 30.91 31.81
CA VAL A 244 -41.22 31.86 32.22
C VAL A 244 -40.28 32.14 31.05
N GLY A 245 -40.38 33.33 30.48
CA GLY A 245 -39.51 33.85 29.43
C GLY A 245 -40.24 34.79 28.47
N PRO A 246 -39.54 35.31 27.44
CA PRO A 246 -38.14 35.05 27.12
C PRO A 246 -37.18 35.64 28.15
N PHE A 247 -36.17 34.87 28.57
CA PHE A 247 -35.07 35.38 29.39
C PHE A 247 -33.71 34.94 28.83
N ASN A 248 -32.77 35.88 28.82
CA ASN A 248 -31.39 35.59 28.44
C ASN A 248 -30.68 34.83 29.56
N THR A 249 -29.82 33.90 29.20
CA THR A 249 -28.80 33.33 30.06
C THR A 249 -27.45 33.40 29.35
N PHE A 250 -26.46 33.92 30.05
CA PHE A 250 -25.04 33.92 29.69
C PHE A 250 -24.31 33.11 30.75
N ASP A 251 -23.54 32.11 30.34
CA ASP A 251 -22.79 31.24 31.23
C ASP A 251 -21.40 31.04 30.63
N ALA A 252 -20.37 31.36 31.42
CA ALA A 252 -18.97 31.28 31.03
C ALA A 252 -18.18 30.57 32.12
N ARG A 253 -17.69 29.36 31.82
CA ARG A 253 -17.05 28.44 32.78
C ARG A 253 -15.72 27.92 32.25
N LEU A 254 -14.76 27.76 33.15
CA LEU A 254 -13.58 26.92 32.98
C LEU A 254 -13.88 25.56 33.59
N ASN A 255 -13.70 24.50 32.80
CA ASN A 255 -13.99 23.12 33.18
C ASN A 255 -12.66 22.36 33.27
N PHE A 256 -12.35 21.85 34.45
CA PHE A 256 -11.20 21.00 34.74
C PHE A 256 -11.66 19.55 34.94
N SER A 257 -10.96 18.60 34.31
CA SER A 257 -11.20 17.16 34.50
C SER A 257 -9.91 16.37 34.46
N GLN A 258 -9.68 15.54 35.48
CA GLN A 258 -8.52 14.68 35.63
C GLN A 258 -8.99 13.26 35.99
N THR A 259 -8.70 12.30 35.12
CA THR A 259 -8.80 10.87 35.48
C THR A 259 -7.70 10.56 36.50
N LEU A 260 -8.07 10.27 37.76
CA LEU A 260 -7.13 9.94 38.83
C LEU A 260 -6.73 8.45 38.79
N LEU A 261 -7.69 7.57 38.51
CA LEU A 261 -7.47 6.14 38.37
C LEU A 261 -8.22 5.61 37.16
N ASN A 262 -7.50 5.10 36.16
CA ASN A 262 -8.08 4.31 35.07
C ASN A 262 -7.06 3.29 34.58
N LEU A 263 -7.16 2.07 35.12
CA LEU A 263 -6.23 0.98 34.80
C LEU A 263 -6.37 0.49 33.34
N SER A 264 -7.55 0.68 32.72
CA SER A 264 -7.79 0.37 31.32
C SER A 264 -7.01 1.31 30.40
N ALA A 265 -7.08 2.62 30.65
CA ALA A 265 -6.35 3.65 29.91
C ALA A 265 -4.83 3.56 30.11
N LEU A 266 -4.36 3.29 31.35
CA LEU A 266 -2.93 3.09 31.61
C LEU A 266 -2.36 1.88 30.84
N ARG A 267 -3.11 0.77 30.77
CA ARG A 267 -2.74 -0.42 29.99
C ARG A 267 -2.83 -0.17 28.48
N GLN A 268 -3.82 0.60 28.02
CA GLN A 268 -3.93 1.04 26.62
C GLN A 268 -2.73 1.91 26.21
N TYR A 269 -2.31 2.86 27.06
CA TYR A 269 -1.10 3.67 26.82
C TYR A 269 0.16 2.81 26.67
N LYS A 270 0.33 1.77 27.51
CA LYS A 270 1.42 0.79 27.34
C LYS A 270 1.30 0.00 26.03
N GLY A 271 0.09 -0.45 25.66
CA GLY A 271 -0.16 -1.10 24.37
C GLY A 271 0.21 -0.23 23.16
N ILE A 272 -0.03 1.09 23.25
CA ILE A 272 0.37 2.05 22.22
C ILE A 272 1.88 2.31 22.22
N GLN A 273 2.58 2.20 23.37
CA GLN A 273 4.05 2.19 23.38
C GLN A 273 4.63 0.97 22.63
N ALA A 274 4.03 -0.22 22.78
CA ALA A 274 4.40 -1.40 21.99
C ALA A 274 4.07 -1.22 20.50
N ALA A 275 2.91 -0.62 20.17
CA ALA A 275 2.55 -0.30 18.79
C ALA A 275 3.53 0.70 18.12
N VAL A 276 4.09 1.66 18.86
CA VAL A 276 5.18 2.52 18.37
C VAL A 276 6.43 1.70 18.03
N GLN A 277 6.80 0.73 18.86
CA GLN A 277 7.94 -0.16 18.56
C GLN A 277 7.69 -1.03 17.32
N VAL A 278 6.46 -1.52 17.13
CA VAL A 278 6.06 -2.22 15.90
C VAL A 278 6.20 -1.30 14.68
N ALA A 279 5.74 -0.04 14.77
CA ALA A 279 5.89 0.94 13.70
C ALA A 279 7.36 1.31 13.40
N ASP A 280 8.18 1.50 14.43
CA ASP A 280 9.61 1.78 14.30
C ASP A 280 10.37 0.60 13.65
N LEU A 281 10.05 -0.65 14.00
CA LEU A 281 10.60 -1.84 13.35
C LEU A 281 10.09 -2.00 11.91
N THR A 282 8.83 -1.64 11.64
CA THR A 282 8.24 -1.67 10.28
C THR A 282 8.91 -0.63 9.38
N ALA A 283 9.29 0.54 9.91
CA ALA A 283 10.09 1.53 9.20
C ALA A 283 11.52 1.03 8.92
N GLN A 284 12.12 0.22 9.80
CA GLN A 284 13.39 -0.45 9.50
C GLN A 284 13.24 -1.53 8.42
N LEU A 285 12.15 -2.32 8.45
CA LEU A 285 11.86 -3.34 7.44
C LEU A 285 11.71 -2.73 6.04
N ALA A 286 11.04 -1.58 5.93
CA ALA A 286 10.92 -0.84 4.68
C ALA A 286 12.30 -0.41 4.12
N ARG A 287 13.30 -0.17 4.97
CA ARG A 287 14.68 0.14 4.53
C ARG A 287 15.40 -1.10 3.99
N GLU A 288 15.27 -2.27 4.62
CA GLU A 288 15.82 -3.53 4.08
C GLU A 288 15.15 -3.92 2.74
N GLN A 289 13.83 -3.74 2.63
CA GLN A 289 13.08 -4.00 1.40
C GLN A 289 13.53 -3.08 0.25
N VAL A 290 13.68 -1.78 0.50
CA VAL A 290 14.21 -0.83 -0.49
C VAL A 290 15.68 -1.09 -0.80
N ALA A 291 16.52 -1.44 0.18
CA ALA A 291 17.90 -1.83 -0.06
C ALA A 291 17.99 -3.02 -1.03
N THR A 292 17.15 -4.04 -0.80
CA THR A 292 17.07 -5.24 -1.66
C THR A 292 16.61 -4.89 -3.07
N PHE A 293 15.57 -4.06 -3.20
CA PHE A 293 15.05 -3.62 -4.50
C PHE A 293 16.06 -2.80 -5.31
N VAL A 294 16.70 -1.81 -4.67
CA VAL A 294 17.71 -0.95 -5.30
C VAL A 294 18.97 -1.74 -5.67
N ALA A 295 19.39 -2.66 -4.81
CA ALA A 295 20.50 -3.56 -5.10
C ALA A 295 20.21 -4.46 -6.31
N LEU A 296 18.99 -5.02 -6.42
CA LEU A 296 18.59 -5.84 -7.56
C LEU A 296 18.57 -5.01 -8.86
N ALA A 297 18.02 -3.80 -8.83
CA ALA A 297 18.04 -2.88 -9.98
C ALA A 297 19.48 -2.55 -10.42
N TYR A 298 20.40 -2.34 -9.46
CA TYR A 298 21.82 -2.09 -9.75
C TYR A 298 22.50 -3.30 -10.40
N LEU A 299 22.23 -4.52 -9.91
CA LEU A 299 22.73 -5.75 -10.53
C LEU A 299 22.22 -5.95 -11.97
N ILE A 300 20.97 -5.58 -12.24
CA ILE A 300 20.36 -5.66 -13.58
C ILE A 300 20.99 -4.61 -14.51
N ALA A 301 21.09 -3.34 -14.11
CA ALA A 301 21.75 -2.30 -14.91
C ALA A 301 23.24 -2.62 -15.17
N GLN A 302 23.93 -3.25 -14.22
CA GLN A 302 25.30 -3.69 -14.43
C GLN A 302 25.41 -4.93 -15.33
N ARG A 303 24.41 -5.82 -15.32
CA ARG A 303 24.28 -6.90 -16.31
C ARG A 303 24.08 -6.34 -17.72
N GLY A 304 23.13 -5.44 -17.94
CA GLY A 304 22.92 -4.78 -19.24
C GLY A 304 24.20 -4.08 -19.73
N SER A 305 24.94 -3.45 -18.81
CA SER A 305 26.25 -2.84 -19.07
C SER A 305 27.36 -3.84 -19.44
N LEU A 306 27.19 -5.14 -19.18
CA LEU A 306 28.07 -6.23 -19.65
C LEU A 306 27.55 -6.86 -20.95
N ASP A 307 26.24 -7.04 -21.09
CA ASP A 307 25.61 -7.56 -22.32
C ASP A 307 25.91 -6.66 -23.54
N VAL A 308 25.94 -5.33 -23.36
CA VAL A 308 26.43 -4.37 -24.40
C VAL A 308 27.90 -4.60 -24.74
N ARG A 309 28.77 -4.86 -23.75
CA ARG A 309 30.20 -5.12 -24.00
C ARG A 309 30.40 -6.44 -24.76
N ALA A 310 29.63 -7.47 -24.42
CA ALA A 310 29.65 -8.75 -25.13
C ALA A 310 29.18 -8.59 -26.58
N ALA A 311 28.04 -7.94 -26.82
CA ALA A 311 27.52 -7.70 -28.18
C ALA A 311 28.50 -6.89 -29.05
N ARG A 312 29.14 -5.84 -28.49
CA ARG A 312 30.16 -5.06 -29.21
C ARG A 312 31.42 -5.90 -29.51
N ALA A 313 31.85 -6.77 -28.61
CA ALA A 313 32.97 -7.67 -28.84
C ALA A 313 32.65 -8.77 -29.89
N ASP A 314 31.42 -9.27 -29.92
CA ASP A 314 30.94 -10.22 -30.94
C ASP A 314 30.82 -9.58 -32.32
N LEU A 315 30.44 -8.29 -32.40
CA LEU A 315 30.44 -7.50 -33.63
C LEU A 315 31.85 -7.27 -34.17
N VAL A 316 32.80 -6.80 -33.36
CA VAL A 316 34.20 -6.61 -33.79
C VAL A 316 34.81 -7.92 -34.29
N LEU A 317 34.47 -9.05 -33.64
CA LEU A 317 34.86 -10.38 -34.11
C LEU A 317 34.20 -10.75 -35.45
N ALA A 318 32.91 -10.44 -35.66
CA ALA A 318 32.24 -10.67 -36.94
C ALA A 318 32.89 -9.87 -38.09
N GLU A 319 33.26 -8.61 -37.82
CA GLU A 319 33.88 -7.74 -38.83
C GLU A 319 35.31 -8.17 -39.17
N ALA A 320 36.08 -8.66 -38.20
CA ALA A 320 37.39 -9.28 -38.44
C ALA A 320 37.29 -10.58 -39.26
N LEU A 321 36.27 -11.41 -39.03
CA LEU A 321 36.02 -12.63 -39.82
C LEU A 321 35.55 -12.29 -41.26
N LEU A 322 34.77 -11.23 -41.43
CA LEU A 322 34.39 -10.72 -42.76
C LEU A 322 35.61 -10.20 -43.54
N GLN A 323 36.53 -9.49 -42.90
CA GLN A 323 37.78 -9.06 -43.55
C GLN A 323 38.61 -10.27 -44.01
N LEU A 324 38.74 -11.30 -43.17
CA LEU A 324 39.44 -12.54 -43.52
C LEU A 324 38.79 -13.26 -44.72
N ALA A 325 37.46 -13.40 -44.73
CA ALA A 325 36.74 -14.04 -45.83
C ALA A 325 36.90 -13.27 -47.17
N ARG A 326 36.94 -11.93 -47.12
CA ARG A 326 37.20 -11.09 -48.30
C ARG A 326 38.63 -11.27 -48.82
N GLN A 327 39.63 -11.21 -47.93
CA GLN A 327 41.05 -11.44 -48.28
C GLN A 327 41.25 -12.82 -48.93
N GLN A 328 40.64 -13.87 -48.37
CA GLN A 328 40.73 -15.21 -48.96
C GLN A 328 40.04 -15.33 -50.32
N ARG A 329 38.95 -14.59 -50.56
CA ARG A 329 38.30 -14.53 -51.88
C ARG A 329 39.16 -13.78 -52.90
N GLU A 330 39.86 -12.73 -52.48
CA GLU A 330 40.79 -11.97 -53.34
C GLU A 330 41.99 -12.82 -53.80
N VAL A 331 42.49 -13.73 -52.94
CA VAL A 331 43.54 -14.72 -53.33
C VAL A 331 42.97 -16.05 -53.88
N GLY A 332 41.67 -16.13 -54.15
CA GLY A 332 41.02 -17.30 -54.77
C GLY A 332 40.87 -18.54 -53.89
N VAL A 333 41.09 -18.44 -52.57
CA VAL A 333 40.99 -19.53 -51.59
C VAL A 333 39.55 -19.68 -51.05
N ALA A 334 38.84 -18.57 -50.84
CA ALA A 334 37.45 -18.58 -50.39
C ALA A 334 36.48 -18.21 -51.52
N ASN A 335 35.22 -18.66 -51.38
CA ASN A 335 34.21 -18.51 -52.42
C ASN A 335 33.31 -17.28 -52.18
N GLY A 336 32.35 -17.04 -53.09
CA GLY A 336 31.41 -15.92 -52.97
C GLY A 336 30.40 -16.04 -51.83
N ILE A 337 29.98 -17.27 -51.47
CA ILE A 337 28.99 -17.49 -50.41
C ILE A 337 29.61 -17.34 -49.01
N ASP A 338 30.91 -17.60 -48.83
CA ASP A 338 31.63 -17.36 -47.57
C ASP A 338 31.57 -15.88 -47.15
N VAL A 339 31.76 -14.97 -48.10
CA VAL A 339 31.67 -13.51 -47.86
C VAL A 339 30.24 -13.13 -47.50
N VAL A 340 29.24 -13.57 -48.26
CA VAL A 340 27.81 -13.26 -48.00
C VAL A 340 27.34 -13.81 -46.65
N ARG A 341 27.80 -15.01 -46.26
CA ARG A 341 27.56 -15.58 -44.92
C ARG A 341 28.14 -14.68 -43.82
N ALA A 342 29.35 -14.18 -43.99
CA ALA A 342 29.99 -13.26 -43.04
C ALA A 342 29.34 -11.86 -43.00
N GLU A 343 28.86 -11.33 -44.14
CA GLU A 343 28.14 -10.06 -44.20
C GLU A 343 26.78 -10.15 -43.48
N SER A 344 26.04 -11.23 -43.70
CA SER A 344 24.82 -11.55 -42.94
C SER A 344 25.11 -11.65 -41.44
N ARG A 345 26.24 -12.25 -41.06
CA ARG A 345 26.66 -12.36 -39.66
C ARG A 345 26.98 -11.00 -39.01
N VAL A 346 27.65 -10.10 -39.73
CA VAL A 346 27.90 -8.72 -39.26
C VAL A 346 26.57 -7.97 -39.09
N ALA A 347 25.63 -8.09 -40.04
CA ALA A 347 24.31 -7.48 -39.92
C ALA A 347 23.53 -7.98 -38.68
N GLN A 348 23.57 -9.28 -38.39
CA GLN A 348 22.99 -9.87 -37.17
C GLN A 348 23.61 -9.30 -35.89
N GLN A 349 24.94 -9.15 -35.82
CA GLN A 349 25.58 -8.61 -34.62
C GLN A 349 25.33 -7.10 -34.43
N ARG A 350 25.23 -6.32 -35.53
CA ARG A 350 24.83 -4.91 -35.45
C ARG A 350 23.43 -4.75 -34.83
N LEU A 351 22.47 -5.60 -35.21
CA LEU A 351 21.14 -5.62 -34.58
C LEU A 351 21.21 -6.00 -33.09
N ARG A 352 22.01 -7.02 -32.72
CA ARG A 352 22.22 -7.39 -31.30
C ARG A 352 22.81 -6.24 -30.47
N VAL A 353 23.74 -5.46 -31.01
CA VAL A 353 24.30 -4.28 -30.31
C VAL A 353 23.21 -3.25 -30.03
N VAL A 354 22.41 -2.88 -31.04
CA VAL A 354 21.30 -1.92 -30.87
C VAL A 354 20.26 -2.42 -29.86
N GLN A 355 19.94 -3.72 -29.87
CA GLN A 355 19.03 -4.33 -28.90
C GLN A 355 19.58 -4.30 -27.47
N ALA A 356 20.86 -4.65 -27.28
CA ALA A 356 21.51 -4.62 -25.97
C ALA A 356 21.66 -3.19 -25.42
N GLU A 357 21.91 -2.21 -26.28
CA GLU A 357 22.00 -0.80 -25.89
C GLU A 357 20.63 -0.24 -25.48
N ALA A 358 19.56 -0.62 -26.18
CA ALA A 358 18.20 -0.28 -25.79
C ALA A 358 17.79 -0.91 -24.45
N SER A 359 18.08 -2.20 -24.21
CA SER A 359 17.77 -2.85 -22.94
C SER A 359 18.59 -2.27 -21.78
N ALA A 360 19.89 -2.05 -21.96
CA ALA A 360 20.74 -1.45 -20.95
C ALA A 360 20.34 0.00 -20.62
N MET A 361 19.77 0.74 -21.57
CA MET A 361 19.19 2.06 -21.32
C MET A 361 17.89 1.97 -20.49
N GLN A 362 17.05 0.96 -20.74
CA GLN A 362 15.86 0.71 -19.93
C GLN A 362 16.23 0.29 -18.49
N ASP A 363 17.11 -0.70 -18.34
CA ASP A 363 17.61 -1.17 -17.04
C ASP A 363 18.18 -0.01 -16.20
N ARG A 364 18.86 0.93 -16.87
CA ARG A 364 19.41 2.14 -16.28
C ARG A 364 18.34 3.14 -15.85
N LEU A 365 17.31 3.39 -16.65
CA LEU A 365 16.19 4.28 -16.28
C LEU A 365 15.42 3.73 -15.08
N ASP A 366 15.25 2.41 -14.99
CA ASP A 366 14.64 1.76 -13.83
C ASP A 366 15.54 1.85 -12.58
N LEU A 367 16.87 1.73 -12.71
CA LEU A 367 17.82 2.02 -11.62
C LEU A 367 17.78 3.49 -11.16
N GLU A 368 17.82 4.44 -12.10
CA GLU A 368 17.75 5.88 -11.82
C GLU A 368 16.45 6.20 -11.05
N ARG A 369 15.32 5.60 -11.47
CA ARG A 369 14.03 5.70 -10.79
C ARG A 369 14.01 5.01 -9.41
N ALA A 370 14.70 3.88 -9.23
CA ALA A 370 14.76 3.17 -7.95
C ALA A 370 15.56 3.95 -6.89
N VAL A 371 16.69 4.55 -7.30
CA VAL A 371 17.61 5.32 -6.45
C VAL A 371 17.12 6.75 -6.18
N GLY A 372 16.50 7.41 -7.17
CA GLY A 372 16.17 8.84 -7.10
C GLY A 372 17.19 9.73 -7.79
N LEU A 373 17.74 9.27 -8.91
CA LEU A 373 18.57 10.09 -9.80
C LEU A 373 17.70 10.78 -10.87
N PRO A 374 18.11 11.94 -11.40
CA PRO A 374 17.57 12.47 -12.66
C PRO A 374 17.66 11.43 -13.78
N GLN A 375 16.60 11.33 -14.59
CA GLN A 375 16.56 10.41 -15.74
C GLN A 375 17.56 10.85 -16.82
N GLY A 376 18.28 9.89 -17.40
CA GLY A 376 19.31 10.14 -18.40
C GLY A 376 20.59 10.72 -17.80
N SER A 377 20.91 10.39 -16.54
CA SER A 377 22.15 10.83 -15.89
C SER A 377 23.38 10.24 -16.59
N ALA A 378 24.55 10.88 -16.42
CA ALA A 378 25.83 10.38 -16.96
C ALA A 378 26.59 9.43 -16.00
N THR A 379 25.96 9.03 -14.89
CA THR A 379 26.49 8.20 -13.79
C THR A 379 27.19 6.91 -14.26
N VAL A 380 28.47 6.70 -13.92
CA VAL A 380 29.20 5.46 -14.23
C VAL A 380 29.10 4.46 -13.08
N LEU A 381 28.64 3.23 -13.37
CA LEU A 381 28.57 2.15 -12.38
C LEU A 381 29.97 1.57 -12.13
N THR A 382 30.41 1.52 -10.87
CA THR A 382 31.82 1.21 -10.55
C THR A 382 32.12 -0.26 -10.30
N ASP A 383 31.14 -1.04 -9.82
CA ASP A 383 31.40 -2.41 -9.35
C ASP A 383 31.45 -3.44 -10.47
N THR A 384 32.14 -4.56 -10.25
CA THR A 384 32.24 -5.65 -11.23
C THR A 384 31.45 -6.88 -10.79
N LEU A 385 30.59 -7.41 -11.66
CA LEU A 385 29.97 -8.72 -11.44
C LEU A 385 31.03 -9.81 -11.62
N ALA A 386 31.47 -10.40 -10.51
CA ALA A 386 32.45 -11.48 -10.48
C ALA A 386 32.05 -12.49 -9.40
N ALA A 387 32.13 -13.79 -9.72
CA ALA A 387 32.02 -14.82 -8.69
C ALA A 387 33.34 -14.87 -7.89
N ARG A 388 33.26 -14.56 -6.60
CA ARG A 388 34.37 -14.77 -5.65
C ARG A 388 34.16 -16.11 -4.95
N PRO A 389 35.23 -16.89 -4.66
CA PRO A 389 35.10 -18.10 -3.86
C PRO A 389 34.81 -17.73 -2.39
N GLU A 390 33.53 -17.65 -2.07
CA GLU A 390 32.99 -17.41 -0.72
C GLU A 390 32.39 -18.71 -0.17
N ALA A 391 32.62 -19.00 1.12
CA ALA A 391 32.14 -20.22 1.75
C ALA A 391 30.62 -20.14 2.02
N ILE A 392 29.82 -20.89 1.26
CA ILE A 392 28.37 -20.97 1.45
C ILE A 392 28.08 -21.57 2.85
N PRO A 393 27.39 -20.86 3.76
CA PRO A 393 27.18 -21.33 5.12
C PRO A 393 26.14 -22.44 5.19
N ALA A 394 26.33 -23.40 6.09
CA ALA A 394 25.37 -24.47 6.32
C ALA A 394 24.05 -23.93 6.90
N VAL A 395 22.91 -24.50 6.47
CA VAL A 395 21.56 -24.10 6.92
C VAL A 395 21.45 -24.07 8.46
N ALA A 396 22.05 -25.05 9.14
CA ALA A 396 22.03 -25.14 10.60
C ALA A 396 22.76 -23.99 11.33
N ALA A 397 23.73 -23.34 10.67
CA ALA A 397 24.42 -22.16 11.20
C ALA A 397 23.70 -20.85 10.79
N ALA A 398 23.18 -20.78 9.57
CA ALA A 398 22.49 -19.59 9.06
C ALA A 398 21.11 -19.37 9.67
N LEU A 399 20.33 -20.42 9.90
CA LEU A 399 18.92 -20.32 10.32
C LEU A 399 18.71 -19.66 11.70
N PRO A 400 19.45 -20.01 12.78
CA PRO A 400 19.27 -19.37 14.08
C PRO A 400 19.63 -17.87 14.05
N ALA A 401 20.68 -17.50 13.29
CA ALA A 401 21.06 -16.11 13.08
C ALA A 401 19.98 -15.35 12.31
N ALA A 402 19.45 -15.91 11.22
CA ALA A 402 18.39 -15.29 10.43
C ALA A 402 17.08 -15.11 11.23
N GLN A 403 16.69 -16.08 12.06
CA GLN A 403 15.50 -15.98 12.93
C GLN A 403 15.63 -14.87 13.98
N ALA A 404 16.84 -14.65 14.54
CA ALA A 404 17.09 -13.56 15.47
C ALA A 404 17.25 -12.19 14.77
N ALA A 405 17.82 -12.17 13.56
CA ALA A 405 18.13 -10.96 12.81
C ALA A 405 16.95 -10.38 12.02
N ARG A 406 16.05 -11.20 11.46
CA ARG A 406 14.98 -10.66 10.61
C ARG A 406 13.99 -9.78 11.36
N LEU A 407 13.60 -8.70 10.71
CA LEU A 407 12.68 -7.71 11.27
C LEU A 407 11.24 -8.23 11.28
N ASP A 408 10.83 -9.05 10.32
CA ASP A 408 9.48 -9.65 10.26
C ASP A 408 9.14 -10.45 11.53
N ALA A 409 10.06 -11.29 11.98
CA ALA A 409 9.91 -12.09 13.20
C ALA A 409 9.80 -11.20 14.45
N ARG A 410 10.68 -10.18 14.56
CA ARG A 410 10.68 -9.23 15.68
C ARG A 410 9.45 -8.32 15.70
N ILE A 411 8.90 -7.99 14.53
CA ILE A 411 7.61 -7.28 14.36
C ILE A 411 6.45 -8.17 14.86
N ALA A 412 6.41 -9.45 14.45
CA ALA A 412 5.39 -10.38 14.90
C ALA A 412 5.46 -10.64 16.42
N GLU A 413 6.66 -10.79 16.99
CA GLU A 413 6.88 -10.93 18.43
C GLU A 413 6.40 -9.69 19.23
N GLN A 414 6.77 -8.48 18.81
CA GLN A 414 6.30 -7.26 19.47
C GLN A 414 4.80 -7.01 19.26
N THR A 415 4.22 -7.53 18.17
CA THR A 415 2.75 -7.54 17.98
C THR A 415 2.05 -8.42 19.02
N ILE A 416 2.65 -9.53 19.47
CA ILE A 416 2.05 -10.38 20.52
C ILE A 416 1.99 -9.67 21.87
N GLU A 417 3.04 -8.93 22.29
CA GLU A 417 2.96 -8.14 23.54
C GLU A 417 2.03 -6.93 23.38
N GLN A 418 1.97 -6.29 22.20
CA GLN A 418 0.97 -5.26 21.88
C GLN A 418 -0.47 -5.79 22.07
N ARG A 419 -0.82 -6.95 21.50
CA ARG A 419 -2.14 -7.60 21.72
C ARG A 419 -2.33 -8.06 23.16
N THR A 420 -1.28 -8.53 23.82
CA THR A 420 -1.31 -8.93 25.24
C THR A 420 -1.64 -7.74 26.15
N LEU A 421 -1.12 -6.55 25.86
CA LEU A 421 -1.41 -5.30 26.56
C LEU A 421 -2.82 -4.78 26.24
N GLU A 422 -3.30 -4.90 25.00
CA GLU A 422 -4.69 -4.60 24.65
C GLU A 422 -5.68 -5.52 25.39
N ARG A 423 -5.45 -6.84 25.39
CA ARG A 423 -6.22 -7.82 26.18
C ARG A 423 -6.22 -7.44 27.67
N ARG A 424 -5.05 -7.12 28.25
CA ARG A 424 -4.91 -6.64 29.63
C ARG A 424 -5.71 -5.34 29.87
N SER A 425 -5.77 -4.43 28.90
CA SER A 425 -6.59 -3.21 28.93
C SER A 425 -8.08 -3.54 28.94
N ARG A 426 -8.57 -4.38 28.01
CA ARG A 426 -9.98 -4.82 27.99
C ARG A 426 -10.40 -5.47 29.33
N THR A 427 -9.54 -6.31 29.92
CA THR A 427 -9.81 -6.91 31.25
C THR A 427 -9.86 -5.86 32.38
N ALA A 428 -9.08 -4.78 32.29
CA ALA A 428 -9.11 -3.70 33.27
C ALA A 428 -10.36 -2.79 33.18
N ALA A 429 -11.21 -2.93 32.15
CA ALA A 429 -12.49 -2.23 32.10
C ALA A 429 -13.47 -2.66 33.22
N ARG A 430 -13.19 -3.77 33.94
CA ARG A 430 -13.93 -4.19 35.15
C ARG A 430 -13.50 -3.47 36.44
N VAL A 431 -12.40 -2.72 36.40
CA VAL A 431 -11.84 -2.05 37.58
C VAL A 431 -12.47 -0.65 37.71
N PRO A 432 -12.77 -0.17 38.93
CA PRO A 432 -13.24 1.20 39.16
C PRO A 432 -12.42 2.26 38.42
N ILE A 433 -13.13 3.22 37.85
CA ILE A 433 -12.57 4.47 37.32
C ILE A 433 -12.84 5.58 38.33
N VAL A 434 -11.80 6.36 38.65
CA VAL A 434 -11.91 7.54 39.53
C VAL A 434 -11.54 8.78 38.73
N THR A 435 -12.43 9.76 38.70
CA THR A 435 -12.24 11.04 38.00
C THR A 435 -12.51 12.19 38.95
N ALA A 436 -11.56 13.12 39.07
CA ALA A 436 -11.79 14.42 39.69
C ALA A 436 -12.26 15.41 38.63
N ALA A 437 -13.32 16.16 38.93
CA ALA A 437 -13.82 17.23 38.08
C ALA A 437 -14.05 18.49 38.92
N ALA A 438 -13.81 19.65 38.32
CA ALA A 438 -14.15 20.93 38.89
C ALA A 438 -14.55 21.90 37.79
N ASP A 439 -15.55 22.74 38.05
CA ASP A 439 -15.88 23.88 37.21
C ASP A 439 -15.87 25.17 38.03
N TYR A 440 -15.46 26.26 37.38
CA TYR A 440 -15.48 27.60 37.95
C TYR A 440 -15.90 28.58 36.85
N GLY A 441 -16.90 29.41 37.12
CA GLY A 441 -17.46 30.29 36.11
C GLY A 441 -18.34 31.39 36.66
N GLN A 442 -19.06 32.03 35.75
CA GLN A 442 -20.04 33.08 36.03
C GLN A 442 -21.28 32.78 35.20
N SER A 443 -22.45 32.85 35.85
CA SER A 443 -23.75 32.64 35.24
C SER A 443 -24.60 33.90 35.48
N ALA A 444 -25.20 34.44 34.44
CA ALA A 444 -25.82 35.76 34.44
C ALA A 444 -27.02 35.83 33.49
N VAL A 445 -27.88 36.84 33.69
CA VAL A 445 -28.95 37.17 32.74
C VAL A 445 -28.41 37.92 31.51
N THR A 446 -27.30 38.66 31.68
CA THR A 446 -26.68 39.48 30.63
C THR A 446 -25.16 39.33 30.70
N PRO A 447 -24.44 39.25 29.55
CA PRO A 447 -22.98 39.23 29.55
C PRO A 447 -22.38 40.39 30.35
N PHE A 448 -21.34 40.11 31.13
CA PHE A 448 -20.62 41.07 31.99
C PHE A 448 -21.46 41.77 33.08
N LYS A 449 -22.69 41.30 33.37
CA LYS A 449 -23.47 41.64 34.56
C LYS A 449 -23.71 40.39 35.42
N SER A 450 -22.64 39.96 36.09
CA SER A 450 -22.57 38.75 36.92
C SER A 450 -22.17 39.10 38.35
N ASP A 451 -23.14 39.10 39.27
CA ASP A 451 -22.88 39.42 40.68
C ASP A 451 -22.25 38.25 41.46
N HIS A 452 -22.37 37.01 40.96
CA HIS A 452 -21.94 35.79 41.64
C HIS A 452 -21.16 34.85 40.72
N ALA A 453 -19.98 34.42 41.18
CA ALA A 453 -19.23 33.33 40.56
C ALA A 453 -19.76 31.97 41.04
N THR A 454 -20.02 31.06 40.10
CA THR A 454 -20.45 29.69 40.36
C THR A 454 -19.25 28.75 40.36
N ARG A 455 -19.29 27.72 41.22
CA ARG A 455 -18.25 26.68 41.27
C ARG A 455 -18.81 25.34 41.70
N THR A 456 -18.29 24.27 41.11
CA THR A 456 -18.52 22.89 41.54
C THR A 456 -17.19 22.16 41.58
N TYR A 457 -17.01 21.24 42.52
CA TYR A 457 -15.90 20.29 42.49
C TYR A 457 -16.33 18.97 43.11
N GLY A 458 -15.76 17.87 42.63
CA GLY A 458 -16.12 16.54 43.10
C GLY A 458 -15.21 15.44 42.55
N VAL A 459 -15.32 14.27 43.15
CA VAL A 459 -14.65 13.05 42.71
C VAL A 459 -15.71 11.99 42.43
N THR A 460 -15.76 11.50 41.20
CA THR A 460 -16.70 10.47 40.76
C THR A 460 -15.98 9.12 40.71
N LEU A 461 -16.50 8.15 41.48
CA LEU A 461 -16.15 6.74 41.37
C LEU A 461 -17.19 6.05 40.48
N SER A 462 -16.75 5.47 39.36
CA SER A 462 -17.60 4.74 38.42
C SER A 462 -17.19 3.26 38.39
N VAL A 463 -18.16 2.36 38.61
CA VAL A 463 -17.95 0.91 38.67
C VAL A 463 -19.02 0.20 37.83
N PRO A 464 -18.65 -0.57 36.79
CA PRO A 464 -19.62 -1.32 36.01
C PRO A 464 -20.03 -2.59 36.76
N ILE A 465 -21.22 -2.56 37.38
CA ILE A 465 -21.78 -3.70 38.13
C ILE A 465 -22.35 -4.77 37.18
N PHE A 466 -23.10 -4.34 36.15
CA PHE A 466 -23.66 -5.21 35.12
C PHE A 466 -23.64 -4.49 33.77
N ASP A 467 -23.16 -5.17 32.73
CA ASP A 467 -22.87 -4.60 31.41
C ASP A 467 -23.43 -5.43 30.24
N GLY A 468 -24.37 -6.35 30.52
CA GLY A 468 -24.88 -7.32 29.54
C GLY A 468 -23.82 -8.30 29.00
N GLY A 469 -22.64 -8.38 29.61
CA GLY A 469 -21.51 -9.18 29.15
C GLY A 469 -20.57 -8.46 28.17
N TYR A 470 -20.75 -7.16 27.92
CA TYR A 470 -19.97 -6.34 26.98
C TYR A 470 -18.45 -6.46 27.16
N ILE A 471 -17.94 -6.26 28.37
CA ILE A 471 -16.51 -6.41 28.72
C ILE A 471 -16.08 -7.88 28.56
N GLY A 472 -16.95 -8.83 28.89
CA GLY A 472 -16.71 -10.26 28.68
C GLY A 472 -16.49 -10.61 27.20
N GLY A 473 -17.33 -10.09 26.31
CA GLY A 473 -17.18 -10.23 24.86
C GLY A 473 -15.88 -9.60 24.35
N ARG A 474 -15.57 -8.37 24.77
CA ARG A 474 -14.34 -7.66 24.35
C ARG A 474 -13.05 -8.31 24.84
N VAL A 475 -13.06 -8.96 26.00
CA VAL A 475 -11.92 -9.76 26.49
C VAL A 475 -11.76 -11.06 25.69
N LYS A 476 -12.87 -11.72 25.32
CA LYS A 476 -12.82 -12.90 24.42
C LYS A 476 -12.30 -12.54 23.03
N ALA A 477 -12.73 -11.41 22.46
CA ALA A 477 -12.23 -10.90 21.19
C ALA A 477 -10.71 -10.63 21.23
N ALA A 478 -10.24 -9.84 22.20
CA ALA A 478 -8.82 -9.53 22.35
C ALA A 478 -7.93 -10.76 22.66
N LEU A 479 -8.49 -11.81 23.28
CA LEU A 479 -7.79 -13.10 23.43
C LEU A 479 -7.68 -13.86 22.09
N SER A 480 -8.67 -13.72 21.21
CA SER A 480 -8.60 -14.26 19.84
C SER A 480 -7.58 -13.51 18.99
N GLU A 481 -7.59 -12.17 19.05
CA GLU A 481 -6.61 -11.29 18.38
C GLU A 481 -5.16 -11.60 18.82
N GLN A 482 -4.94 -11.88 20.11
CA GLN A 482 -3.63 -12.33 20.60
C GLN A 482 -3.22 -13.69 19.99
N ARG A 483 -4.12 -14.67 19.97
CA ARG A 483 -3.85 -16.00 19.37
C ARG A 483 -3.59 -15.92 17.86
N GLN A 484 -4.24 -15.00 17.16
CA GLN A 484 -3.96 -14.73 15.75
C GLN A 484 -2.53 -14.20 15.56
N ALA A 485 -2.05 -13.31 16.43
CA ALA A 485 -0.64 -12.86 16.41
C ALA A 485 0.35 -14.00 16.75
N GLU A 486 0.01 -14.87 17.69
CA GLU A 486 0.81 -16.08 18.04
C GLU A 486 0.93 -17.04 16.85
N LEU A 487 -0.18 -17.31 16.13
CA LEU A 487 -0.19 -18.12 14.91
C LEU A 487 0.57 -17.43 13.76
N GLN A 488 0.42 -16.11 13.62
CA GLN A 488 1.13 -15.34 12.60
C GLN A 488 2.65 -15.39 12.82
N LEU A 489 3.14 -15.32 14.07
CA LEU A 489 4.56 -15.53 14.37
C LEU A 489 5.04 -16.93 13.97
N GLY A 490 4.23 -17.96 14.20
CA GLY A 490 4.52 -19.33 13.75
C GLY A 490 4.69 -19.39 12.23
N ASN A 491 3.75 -18.81 11.48
CA ASN A 491 3.82 -18.71 10.02
C ASN A 491 5.05 -17.90 9.55
N THR A 492 5.31 -16.74 10.15
CA THR A 492 6.46 -15.89 9.82
C THR A 492 7.79 -16.61 10.08
N ARG A 493 7.93 -17.39 11.18
CA ARG A 493 9.14 -18.19 11.43
C ARG A 493 9.32 -19.32 10.42
N GLY A 494 8.23 -19.98 10.00
CA GLY A 494 8.25 -20.95 8.91
C GLY A 494 8.66 -20.35 7.57
N GLN A 495 8.17 -19.14 7.27
CA GLN A 495 8.59 -18.38 6.08
C GLN A 495 10.09 -18.01 6.16
N VAL A 496 10.58 -17.49 7.30
CA VAL A 496 12.03 -17.21 7.47
C VAL A 496 12.88 -18.45 7.18
N GLU A 497 12.45 -19.63 7.62
CA GLU A 497 13.16 -20.88 7.33
C GLU A 497 13.10 -21.26 5.83
N GLN A 498 11.94 -21.14 5.20
CA GLN A 498 11.79 -21.37 3.76
C GLN A 498 12.71 -20.44 2.94
N ASP A 499 12.65 -19.14 3.24
CA ASP A 499 13.39 -18.08 2.54
C ASP A 499 14.90 -18.32 2.61
N VAL A 500 15.43 -18.67 3.80
CA VAL A 500 16.86 -18.99 4.01
C VAL A 500 17.27 -20.28 3.27
N ARG A 501 16.45 -21.33 3.33
CA ARG A 501 16.71 -22.59 2.60
C ARG A 501 16.72 -22.37 1.08
N GLN A 502 15.76 -21.62 0.55
CA GLN A 502 15.65 -21.30 -0.87
C GLN A 502 16.83 -20.43 -1.34
N ALA A 503 17.22 -19.42 -0.56
CA ALA A 503 18.36 -18.56 -0.90
C ALA A 503 19.70 -19.34 -0.93
N LEU A 504 19.94 -20.24 0.03
CA LEU A 504 21.15 -21.09 0.05
C LEU A 504 21.19 -22.08 -1.13
N LEU A 505 20.05 -22.68 -1.49
CA LEU A 505 19.93 -23.54 -2.68
C LEU A 505 20.19 -22.75 -3.97
N ALA A 506 19.61 -21.55 -4.10
CA ALA A 506 19.83 -20.66 -5.24
C ALA A 506 21.30 -20.21 -5.35
N TRP A 507 21.96 -19.89 -4.23
CA TRP A 507 23.38 -19.52 -4.22
C TRP A 507 24.26 -20.67 -4.71
N ASN A 508 24.07 -21.88 -4.18
CA ASN A 508 24.82 -23.06 -4.61
C ASN A 508 24.60 -23.37 -6.12
N LEU A 509 23.34 -23.37 -6.57
CA LEU A 509 23.00 -23.55 -7.99
C LEU A 509 23.65 -22.49 -8.89
N SER A 510 23.59 -21.21 -8.50
CA SER A 510 24.18 -20.11 -9.28
C SER A 510 25.71 -20.17 -9.35
N LEU A 511 26.39 -20.68 -8.31
CA LEU A 511 27.84 -20.90 -8.32
C LEU A 511 28.21 -22.00 -9.33
N ALA A 512 27.49 -23.11 -9.34
CA ALA A 512 27.68 -24.18 -10.32
C ALA A 512 27.37 -23.71 -11.76
N GLN A 513 26.36 -22.85 -11.94
CA GLN A 513 26.05 -22.22 -13.23
C GLN A 513 27.17 -21.31 -13.73
N VAL A 514 27.80 -20.51 -12.86
CA VAL A 514 28.97 -19.70 -13.24
C VAL A 514 30.14 -20.60 -13.64
N GLN A 515 30.47 -21.63 -12.84
CA GLN A 515 31.55 -22.57 -13.15
C GLN A 515 31.36 -23.25 -14.51
N SER A 516 30.15 -23.74 -14.80
CA SER A 516 29.82 -24.36 -16.09
C SER A 516 29.87 -23.36 -17.25
N ALA A 517 29.44 -22.10 -17.05
CA ALA A 517 29.50 -21.07 -18.07
C ALA A 517 30.93 -20.55 -18.33
N ASP A 518 31.79 -20.50 -17.30
CA ASP A 518 33.23 -20.23 -17.43
C ASP A 518 33.93 -21.33 -18.25
N GLU A 519 33.65 -22.60 -17.95
CA GLU A 519 34.18 -23.74 -18.72
C GLU A 519 33.68 -23.73 -20.17
N GLN A 520 32.37 -23.53 -20.40
CA GLN A 520 31.81 -23.47 -21.74
C GLN A 520 32.38 -22.30 -22.56
N LEU A 521 32.64 -21.15 -21.93
CA LEU A 521 33.33 -20.03 -22.57
C LEU A 521 34.77 -20.40 -22.95
N ALA A 522 35.51 -21.10 -22.09
CA ALA A 522 36.87 -21.57 -22.35
C ALA A 522 36.94 -22.70 -23.40
N ILE A 523 35.88 -23.50 -23.57
CA ILE A 523 35.73 -24.47 -24.66
C ILE A 523 35.44 -23.74 -25.98
N ALA A 524 34.39 -22.92 -26.04
CA ALA A 524 33.99 -22.23 -27.27
C ALA A 524 35.06 -21.23 -27.77
N GLY A 525 35.86 -20.65 -26.87
CA GLY A 525 37.02 -19.84 -27.24
C GLY A 525 38.14 -20.63 -27.93
N ARG A 526 38.39 -21.88 -27.50
CA ARG A 526 39.35 -22.80 -28.15
C ARG A 526 38.81 -23.34 -29.47
N GLU A 527 37.53 -23.69 -29.52
CA GLU A 527 36.83 -24.12 -30.73
C GLU A 527 36.93 -23.07 -31.83
N LEU A 528 36.59 -21.81 -31.54
CA LEU A 528 36.74 -20.70 -32.50
C LEU A 528 38.19 -20.50 -32.93
N ALA A 529 39.16 -20.61 -32.02
CA ALA A 529 40.57 -20.46 -32.38
C ALA A 529 41.02 -21.55 -33.38
N LEU A 530 40.63 -22.80 -33.15
CA LEU A 530 40.93 -23.93 -34.04
C LEU A 530 40.21 -23.80 -35.39
N ALA A 531 38.92 -23.49 -35.40
CA ALA A 531 38.15 -23.26 -36.63
C ALA A 531 38.75 -22.11 -37.45
N THR A 532 39.11 -20.99 -36.79
CA THR A 532 39.76 -19.84 -37.46
C THR A 532 41.13 -20.22 -38.03
N GLN A 533 41.92 -21.06 -37.36
CA GLN A 533 43.19 -21.56 -37.90
C GLN A 533 42.98 -22.47 -39.12
N ARG A 534 42.01 -23.38 -39.06
CA ARG A 534 41.66 -24.29 -40.17
C ARG A 534 41.15 -23.53 -41.39
N PHE A 535 40.29 -22.54 -41.19
CA PHE A 535 39.82 -21.64 -42.25
C PHE A 535 40.98 -20.81 -42.83
N ARG A 536 41.85 -20.23 -42.00
CA ARG A 536 43.06 -19.50 -42.46
C ARG A 536 43.98 -20.34 -43.33
N ALA A 537 44.09 -21.64 -43.07
CA ALA A 537 44.87 -22.59 -43.85
C ALA A 537 44.12 -23.16 -45.09
N GLY A 538 42.87 -22.76 -45.34
CA GLY A 538 42.07 -23.24 -46.47
C GLY A 538 41.55 -24.68 -46.33
N VAL A 539 41.56 -25.25 -45.11
CA VAL A 539 41.19 -26.66 -44.84
C VAL A 539 39.83 -26.82 -44.11
N ALA A 540 38.99 -25.78 -44.17
CA ALA A 540 37.63 -25.74 -43.61
C ALA A 540 36.74 -24.74 -44.35
N ASP A 541 35.42 -24.96 -44.34
CA ASP A 541 34.40 -23.97 -44.73
C ASP A 541 34.30 -22.87 -43.65
N ASN A 542 34.09 -21.61 -44.05
CA ASN A 542 33.75 -20.49 -43.15
C ASN A 542 32.57 -20.83 -42.20
N LEU A 543 31.67 -21.74 -42.60
CA LEU A 543 30.59 -22.26 -41.77
C LEU A 543 31.08 -22.83 -40.43
N GLU A 544 32.24 -23.51 -40.39
CA GLU A 544 32.86 -24.03 -39.14
C GLU A 544 33.17 -22.86 -38.18
N VAL A 545 33.73 -21.77 -38.72
CA VAL A 545 34.09 -20.57 -37.95
C VAL A 545 32.84 -19.79 -37.50
N LEU A 546 31.83 -19.66 -38.35
CA LEU A 546 30.58 -18.97 -38.04
C LEU A 546 29.75 -19.72 -36.99
N GLN A 547 29.79 -21.06 -37.00
CA GLN A 547 29.21 -21.90 -35.95
C GLN A 547 29.95 -21.73 -34.63
N ALA A 548 31.29 -21.84 -34.61
CA ALA A 548 32.09 -21.62 -33.42
C ALA A 548 31.94 -20.20 -32.85
N GLN A 549 31.81 -19.18 -33.72
CA GLN A 549 31.52 -17.80 -33.32
C GLN A 549 30.11 -17.66 -32.70
N ALA A 550 29.13 -18.46 -33.14
CA ALA A 550 27.82 -18.52 -32.50
C ALA A 550 27.84 -19.24 -31.15
N GLY A 551 28.60 -20.33 -31.03
CA GLY A 551 28.90 -20.99 -29.75
C GLY A 551 29.53 -20.01 -28.75
N LEU A 552 30.56 -19.28 -29.18
CA LEU A 552 31.25 -18.30 -28.33
C LEU A 552 30.34 -17.14 -27.89
N ALA A 553 29.56 -16.56 -28.81
CA ALA A 553 28.61 -15.49 -28.48
C ALA A 553 27.54 -15.95 -27.48
N ASN A 554 27.05 -17.18 -27.62
CA ASN A 554 26.06 -17.75 -26.70
C ASN A 554 26.68 -18.08 -25.33
N ALA A 555 27.91 -18.62 -25.28
CA ALA A 555 28.64 -18.86 -24.03
C ALA A 555 28.97 -17.55 -23.28
N ARG A 556 29.31 -16.47 -24.00
CA ARG A 556 29.48 -15.12 -23.43
C ARG A 556 28.20 -14.63 -22.76
N ALA A 557 27.06 -14.71 -23.45
CA ALA A 557 25.77 -14.31 -22.90
C ALA A 557 25.35 -15.15 -21.68
N LEU A 558 25.53 -16.49 -21.74
CA LEU A 558 25.24 -17.39 -20.63
C LEU A 558 26.08 -17.04 -19.39
N ARG A 559 27.36 -16.71 -19.57
CA ARG A 559 28.25 -16.28 -18.48
C ARG A 559 27.81 -14.96 -17.85
N VAL A 560 27.44 -13.96 -18.63
CA VAL A 560 26.93 -12.67 -18.10
C VAL A 560 25.63 -12.90 -17.31
N GLN A 561 24.74 -13.75 -17.81
CA GLN A 561 23.55 -14.16 -17.09
C GLN A 561 23.87 -14.90 -15.77
N ALA A 562 24.77 -15.88 -15.78
CA ALA A 562 25.15 -16.65 -14.61
C ALA A 562 25.79 -15.76 -13.52
N LEU A 563 26.67 -14.83 -13.90
CA LEU A 563 27.28 -13.87 -12.97
C LEU A 563 26.24 -12.93 -12.32
N ALA A 564 25.24 -12.49 -13.08
CA ALA A 564 24.12 -11.70 -12.56
C ALA A 564 23.21 -12.52 -11.62
N GLN A 565 22.92 -13.79 -11.99
CA GLN A 565 22.16 -14.71 -11.15
C GLN A 565 22.89 -15.03 -9.83
N TYR A 566 24.21 -15.19 -9.86
CA TYR A 566 25.04 -15.37 -8.66
C TYR A 566 25.04 -14.13 -7.75
N GLY A 567 25.16 -12.93 -8.31
CA GLY A 567 25.00 -11.68 -7.56
C GLY A 567 23.62 -11.55 -6.90
N ALA A 568 22.56 -11.87 -7.65
CA ALA A 568 21.19 -11.86 -7.15
C ALA A 568 20.94 -12.93 -6.07
N ALA A 569 21.54 -14.12 -6.19
CA ALA A 569 21.41 -15.17 -5.18
C ALA A 569 22.09 -14.80 -3.85
N ARG A 570 23.28 -14.18 -3.89
CA ARG A 570 23.94 -13.61 -2.70
C ARG A 570 23.12 -12.48 -2.07
N LEU A 571 22.54 -11.60 -2.88
CA LEU A 571 21.62 -10.56 -2.41
C LEU A 571 20.36 -11.16 -1.74
N ASN A 572 19.76 -12.19 -2.34
CA ASN A 572 18.59 -12.88 -1.77
C ASN A 572 18.94 -13.58 -0.45
N PHE A 573 20.15 -14.12 -0.31
CA PHE A 573 20.63 -14.65 0.98
C PHE A 573 20.78 -13.52 2.02
N ALA A 574 21.40 -12.39 1.66
CA ALA A 574 21.52 -11.23 2.55
C ALA A 574 20.14 -10.68 2.99
N ALA A 575 19.15 -10.66 2.09
CA ALA A 575 17.77 -10.31 2.43
C ALA A 575 17.13 -11.36 3.36
N ALA A 576 17.30 -12.66 3.09
CA ALA A 576 16.79 -13.75 3.92
C ALA A 576 17.45 -13.82 5.32
N THR A 577 18.65 -13.24 5.51
CA THR A 577 19.31 -13.05 6.80
C THR A 577 19.03 -11.69 7.46
N GLY A 578 18.38 -10.75 6.77
CA GLY A 578 18.09 -9.40 7.29
C GLY A 578 19.30 -8.45 7.30
N THR A 579 20.17 -8.55 6.31
CA THR A 579 21.44 -7.82 6.18
C THR A 579 21.64 -7.21 4.78
N ALA A 580 20.56 -6.85 4.07
CA ALA A 580 20.63 -6.33 2.71
C ALA A 580 21.18 -4.89 2.65
N GLN A 581 20.91 -4.05 3.67
CA GLN A 581 21.50 -2.70 3.79
C GLN A 581 23.04 -2.72 3.76
N SER A 582 23.68 -3.78 4.27
CA SER A 582 25.14 -3.95 4.31
C SER A 582 25.71 -4.74 3.12
N PHE A 583 24.89 -5.18 2.15
CA PHE A 583 25.33 -6.02 1.04
C PHE A 583 26.35 -5.31 0.11
N ARG A 584 27.36 -6.05 -0.36
CA ARG A 584 28.42 -5.60 -1.27
C ARG A 584 28.78 -6.75 -2.22
N LEU A 585 29.24 -6.41 -3.43
CA LEU A 585 29.68 -7.35 -4.47
C LEU A 585 31.04 -7.96 -4.14
#